data_AF-A0A3S2WXR1-F1
#
_entry.id   AF-A0A3S2WXR1-F1
#
_cell.length_a   1.000
_cell.length_b   1.000
_cell.length_c   1.000
_cell.angle_alpha   90.00
_cell.angle_beta   90.00
_cell.angle_gamma   90.00
#
_symmetry.space_group_name_H-M   'P 1'
#
loop_
_entity.id
_entity.type
_entity.pdbx_description
1 polymer ?
#
loop_
_entity_poly.entity_id
_entity_poly.type
_entity_poly.pdbx_seq_one_letter_code
_entity_poly.pdbx_strand_id
1 'polypeptide(L)'
;MGRLALRGRGPRRQARRQGAGQPASRIHPRRDLMIIPALHRQAAPVDSQAHRNTAVRLPVPSWAHLATTNALFMTAAECLHAATDYPIVFVKAGDDGKGGTDYAPIAVFGLSPGENLYVQEGRWRSHRLPLLMASYPFAIARGENGQFAVCIDSAYEGLSEGGDGSQGERLFDDQGQPSAFARQVTGDLEQLESQIQSTRAIGRRLAELGLLAEKRFDGTMPDGAKVSVDGFFMVDEEKLKALPDATILELQRTGLLHLIHAHWISLGHMRTLLMWRAERAA
;
A
#
# COMPACT_ATOMS: atom_id res chain seq x y z
N MET A 1 59.44 30.92 27.33
CA MET A 1 59.30 30.35 25.95
C MET A 1 57.89 30.68 25.44
N GLY A 2 57.65 31.00 24.17
CA GLY A 2 58.62 31.31 23.12
C GLY A 2 58.06 31.31 21.68
N ARG A 3 57.37 32.41 21.28
CA ARG A 3 56.87 32.72 19.90
C ARG A 3 55.67 31.85 19.43
N LEU A 4 54.62 32.32 18.72
CA LEU A 4 54.38 33.31 17.63
C LEU A 4 54.34 32.67 16.21
N ALA A 5 53.28 33.01 15.45
CA ALA A 5 53.19 33.13 13.97
C ALA A 5 52.60 31.98 13.08
N LEU A 6 51.42 32.29 12.50
CA LEU A 6 51.08 32.41 11.06
C LEU A 6 51.32 31.29 10.01
N ARG A 7 50.21 30.95 9.32
CA ARG A 7 49.98 30.70 7.86
C ARG A 7 51.06 30.02 6.98
N GLY A 8 50.62 29.02 6.20
CA GLY A 8 51.17 28.64 4.90
C GLY A 8 50.09 28.06 3.96
N ARG A 9 50.14 28.33 2.64
CA ARG A 9 49.11 27.89 1.66
C ARG A 9 49.75 27.48 0.33
N GLY A 10 49.37 26.31 -0.21
CA GLY A 10 49.57 25.88 -1.61
C GLY A 10 50.59 24.74 -1.82
N PRO A 11 50.71 24.16 -3.04
CA PRO A 11 49.66 24.03 -4.06
C PRO A 11 49.57 22.63 -4.76
N ARG A 12 48.40 22.35 -5.35
CA ARG A 12 48.12 21.45 -6.50
C ARG A 12 48.70 20.02 -6.56
N ARG A 13 47.79 19.05 -6.75
CA ARG A 13 47.86 18.11 -7.90
C ARG A 13 46.47 17.86 -8.49
N GLN A 14 46.37 17.89 -9.81
CA GLN A 14 45.16 17.51 -10.56
C GLN A 14 45.13 15.99 -10.73
N ALA A 15 43.93 15.41 -10.68
CA ALA A 15 43.63 14.13 -11.32
C ALA A 15 42.30 14.26 -12.07
N ARG A 16 42.37 14.51 -13.38
CA ARG A 16 41.25 14.23 -14.29
C ARG A 16 41.22 12.71 -14.52
N ARG A 17 40.08 12.07 -14.27
CA ARG A 17 39.59 11.02 -15.18
C ARG A 17 38.09 11.19 -15.37
N GLN A 18 37.68 11.14 -16.63
CA GLN A 18 36.29 11.10 -17.04
C GLN A 18 35.74 9.69 -16.80
N GLY A 19 34.47 9.61 -16.46
CA GLY A 19 33.71 8.36 -16.34
C GLY A 19 32.24 8.72 -16.36
N ALA A 20 31.67 8.80 -17.56
CA ALA A 20 30.26 9.12 -17.73
C ALA A 20 29.41 7.89 -17.35
N GLY A 21 29.03 7.81 -16.09
CA GLY A 21 27.89 7.00 -15.65
C GLY A 21 26.66 7.90 -15.58
N GLN A 22 25.58 7.52 -16.26
CA GLN A 22 24.27 8.14 -16.01
C GLN A 22 23.94 7.99 -14.52
N PRO A 23 23.38 9.02 -13.85
CA PRO A 23 22.91 8.85 -12.49
C PRO A 23 21.73 7.88 -12.50
N ALA A 24 21.94 6.66 -11.97
CA ALA A 24 20.83 5.79 -11.61
C ALA A 24 19.87 6.58 -10.71
N SER A 25 18.62 6.71 -11.16
CA SER A 25 17.60 7.53 -10.49
C SER A 25 17.42 7.06 -9.05
N ARG A 26 17.68 7.93 -8.09
CA ARG A 26 17.55 7.58 -6.68
C ARG A 26 16.07 7.53 -6.31
N ILE A 27 15.50 6.33 -6.30
CA ILE A 27 14.18 6.03 -5.73
C ILE A 27 14.21 6.47 -4.25
N HIS A 28 13.22 7.27 -3.82
CA HIS A 28 13.26 7.95 -2.52
C HIS A 28 12.32 7.23 -1.52
N PRO A 29 12.85 6.51 -0.51
CA PRO A 29 12.11 5.48 0.25
C PRO A 29 11.03 5.99 1.23
N ARG A 30 10.52 7.21 1.04
CA ARG A 30 9.45 7.82 1.87
C ARG A 30 8.36 8.57 1.07
N ARG A 31 8.38 8.54 -0.26
CA ARG A 31 7.32 9.19 -1.09
C ARG A 31 6.62 8.27 -2.09
N ASP A 32 7.16 7.07 -2.32
CA ASP A 32 6.68 6.10 -3.30
C ASP A 32 5.67 5.11 -2.69
N LEU A 33 4.46 5.58 -2.35
CA LEU A 33 3.45 4.76 -1.65
C LEU A 33 2.96 3.51 -2.40
N MET A 34 3.25 3.40 -3.69
CA MET A 34 2.91 2.23 -4.51
C MET A 34 3.94 1.09 -4.40
N ILE A 35 5.17 1.34 -3.92
CA ILE A 35 6.11 0.25 -3.55
C ILE A 35 5.95 -0.05 -2.06
N ILE A 36 5.00 -0.95 -1.76
CA ILE A 36 4.67 -1.37 -0.40
C ILE A 36 5.67 -2.46 0.06
N PRO A 37 6.52 -2.24 1.08
CA PRO A 37 7.56 -3.20 1.47
C PRO A 37 7.03 -4.51 2.06
N ALA A 38 5.79 -4.51 2.58
CA ALA A 38 5.13 -5.73 3.07
C ALA A 38 4.68 -6.66 1.93
N LEU A 39 4.53 -6.12 0.71
CA LEU A 39 3.97 -6.82 -0.45
C LEU A 39 5.03 -7.05 -1.54
N HIS A 40 5.85 -6.04 -1.86
CA HIS A 40 6.89 -6.10 -2.87
C HIS A 40 8.25 -6.33 -2.21
N ARG A 41 8.86 -7.48 -2.47
CA ARG A 41 10.13 -7.88 -1.82
C ARG A 41 11.36 -7.28 -2.52
N GLN A 42 11.33 -7.21 -3.86
CA GLN A 42 12.42 -6.71 -4.71
C GLN A 42 11.83 -5.95 -5.93
N ALA A 43 11.10 -4.86 -5.67
CA ALA A 43 10.56 -4.01 -6.74
C ALA A 43 11.68 -3.34 -7.55
N ALA A 44 11.71 -3.58 -8.87
CA ALA A 44 12.63 -2.96 -9.82
C ALA A 44 11.85 -2.39 -11.02
N PRO A 45 12.32 -1.29 -11.66
CA PRO A 45 11.69 -0.75 -12.87
C PRO A 45 11.66 -1.77 -14.02
N VAL A 46 10.56 -1.81 -14.77
CA VAL A 46 10.43 -2.65 -15.96
C VAL A 46 11.26 -2.08 -17.11
N ASP A 47 12.46 -2.63 -17.29
CA ASP A 47 13.34 -2.34 -18.43
C ASP A 47 12.99 -3.19 -19.67
N SER A 48 12.97 -2.57 -20.85
CA SER A 48 12.53 -3.20 -22.12
C SER A 48 13.54 -4.17 -22.74
N GLN A 49 14.82 -4.12 -22.34
CA GLN A 49 15.85 -5.05 -22.78
C GLN A 49 15.96 -6.24 -21.82
N ALA A 50 16.02 -5.98 -20.52
CA ALA A 50 16.12 -7.02 -19.50
C ALA A 50 14.84 -7.88 -19.44
N HIS A 51 13.65 -7.26 -19.52
CA HIS A 51 12.37 -7.97 -19.44
C HIS A 51 11.78 -8.32 -20.81
N ARG A 52 12.58 -8.22 -21.88
CA ARG A 52 12.17 -8.44 -23.28
C ARG A 52 11.39 -9.75 -23.48
N ASN A 53 11.84 -10.80 -22.82
CA ASN A 53 11.34 -12.17 -22.91
C ASN A 53 10.66 -12.64 -21.60
N THR A 54 10.32 -11.71 -20.70
CA THR A 54 9.66 -12.03 -19.43
C THR A 54 8.17 -12.23 -19.64
N ALA A 55 7.67 -13.37 -19.15
CA ALA A 55 6.25 -13.65 -18.98
C ALA A 55 5.89 -13.61 -17.49
N VAL A 56 4.65 -13.19 -17.20
CA VAL A 56 4.12 -13.05 -15.84
C VAL A 56 2.90 -13.96 -15.72
N ARG A 57 3.03 -15.01 -14.92
CA ARG A 57 1.93 -15.92 -14.59
C ARG A 57 0.98 -15.24 -13.60
N LEU A 58 -0.30 -15.17 -13.94
CA LEU A 58 -1.39 -14.73 -13.08
C LEU A 58 -2.56 -15.74 -13.14
N PRO A 59 -3.42 -15.84 -12.11
CA PRO A 59 -3.35 -15.14 -10.83
C PRO A 59 -2.16 -15.59 -9.96
N VAL A 60 -1.87 -14.84 -8.90
CA VAL A 60 -0.79 -15.11 -7.96
C VAL A 60 -1.01 -16.47 -7.27
N PRO A 61 -0.07 -17.43 -7.37
CA PRO A 61 -0.27 -18.80 -6.90
C PRO A 61 -0.20 -18.93 -5.37
N SER A 62 0.48 -18.00 -4.68
CA SER A 62 0.64 -18.03 -3.23
C SER A 62 0.87 -16.64 -2.64
N TRP A 63 0.15 -16.36 -1.56
CA TRP A 63 0.24 -15.19 -0.69
C TRP A 63 1.00 -15.51 0.62
N ALA A 64 1.74 -16.62 0.69
CA ALA A 64 2.45 -17.04 1.90
C ALA A 64 3.42 -15.97 2.45
N HIS A 65 3.99 -15.13 1.59
CA HIS A 65 4.85 -14.01 2.01
C HIS A 65 4.10 -12.93 2.83
N LEU A 66 2.77 -12.86 2.75
CA LEU A 66 1.92 -11.96 3.53
C LEU A 66 1.46 -12.54 4.88
N ALA A 67 1.90 -13.74 5.26
CA ALA A 67 1.46 -14.42 6.49
C ALA A 67 1.70 -13.61 7.79
N THR A 68 2.64 -12.66 7.76
CA THR A 68 2.96 -11.74 8.87
C THR A 68 2.43 -10.31 8.68
N THR A 69 1.79 -10.01 7.53
CA THR A 69 1.23 -8.69 7.23
C THR A 69 -0.10 -8.53 7.96
N ASN A 70 -0.10 -7.73 9.02
CA ASN A 70 -1.26 -7.60 9.91
C ASN A 70 -2.35 -6.64 9.40
N ALA A 71 -2.02 -5.73 8.49
CA ALA A 71 -2.97 -4.83 7.84
C ALA A 71 -2.42 -4.32 6.50
N LEU A 72 -3.29 -3.77 5.65
CA LEU A 72 -2.93 -3.12 4.39
C LEU A 72 -3.79 -1.88 4.15
N PHE A 73 -3.23 -0.87 3.50
CA PHE A 73 -3.98 0.31 3.03
C PHE A 73 -5.14 -0.11 2.13
N MET A 74 -6.24 0.64 2.19
CA MET A 74 -7.39 0.53 1.29
C MET A 74 -7.64 1.88 0.62
N THR A 75 -7.99 1.87 -0.65
CA THR A 75 -8.56 3.05 -1.31
C THR A 75 -9.97 3.30 -0.79
N ALA A 76 -10.38 4.56 -0.65
CA ALA A 76 -11.77 4.88 -0.34
C ALA A 76 -12.77 4.34 -1.38
N ALA A 77 -12.32 4.16 -2.63
CA ALA A 77 -13.11 3.66 -3.74
C ALA A 77 -13.47 2.17 -3.60
N GLU A 78 -12.58 1.34 -3.06
CA GLU A 78 -12.84 -0.10 -2.86
C GLU A 78 -13.57 -0.41 -1.54
N CYS A 79 -13.51 0.50 -0.55
CA CYS A 79 -14.01 0.26 0.80
C CYS A 79 -15.46 -0.24 0.88
N LEU A 80 -16.37 0.19 0.00
CA LEU A 80 -17.75 -0.31 -0.01
C LEU A 80 -17.84 -1.82 -0.28
N HIS A 81 -17.05 -2.33 -1.23
CA HIS A 81 -17.03 -3.76 -1.55
C HIS A 81 -16.16 -4.54 -0.56
N ALA A 82 -15.03 -3.95 -0.12
CA ALA A 82 -14.14 -4.55 0.87
C ALA A 82 -14.80 -4.70 2.26
N ALA A 83 -15.73 -3.82 2.63
CA ALA A 83 -16.46 -3.87 3.91
C ALA A 83 -17.32 -5.13 4.12
N THR A 84 -17.46 -5.98 3.10
CA THR A 84 -18.16 -7.28 3.18
C THR A 84 -17.22 -8.46 3.46
N ASP A 85 -15.91 -8.22 3.51
CA ASP A 85 -14.86 -9.22 3.73
C ASP A 85 -13.87 -8.85 4.83
N TYR A 86 -13.61 -7.55 5.02
CA TYR A 86 -12.54 -7.00 5.86
C TYR A 86 -13.08 -6.05 6.92
N PRO A 87 -12.57 -6.05 8.16
CA PRO A 87 -12.73 -4.90 9.03
C PRO A 87 -11.86 -3.76 8.50
N ILE A 88 -12.47 -2.61 8.25
CA ILE A 88 -11.82 -1.40 7.79
C ILE A 88 -11.75 -0.42 8.95
N VAL A 89 -10.55 0.07 9.27
CA VAL A 89 -10.31 1.10 10.32
C VAL A 89 -9.38 2.18 9.78
N PHE A 90 -9.28 3.31 10.49
CA PHE A 90 -8.37 4.39 10.09
C PHE A 90 -7.09 4.37 10.93
N VAL A 91 -5.96 4.71 10.33
CA VAL A 91 -4.67 4.89 11.02
C VAL A 91 -4.02 6.21 10.60
N LYS A 92 -3.11 6.73 11.44
CA LYS A 92 -2.29 7.89 11.10
C LYS A 92 -1.34 7.52 9.96
N ALA A 93 -1.39 8.29 8.87
CA ALA A 93 -0.67 8.04 7.62
C ALA A 93 0.50 9.00 7.39
N GLY A 94 0.70 10.00 8.26
CA GLY A 94 1.81 10.95 8.20
C GLY A 94 1.41 12.33 8.69
N ASP A 95 2.28 13.31 8.41
CA ASP A 95 1.99 14.74 8.53
C ASP A 95 1.40 15.24 7.20
N ASP A 96 0.40 16.13 7.26
CA ASP A 96 -0.32 16.64 6.08
C ASP A 96 0.48 17.71 5.28
N GLY A 97 1.67 18.08 5.76
CA GLY A 97 2.54 19.13 5.22
C GLY A 97 2.20 20.53 5.73
N LYS A 98 1.23 20.66 6.64
CA LYS A 98 0.73 21.90 7.24
C LYS A 98 0.71 21.85 8.78
N GLY A 99 1.24 20.77 9.39
CA GLY A 99 1.22 20.53 10.83
C GLY A 99 -0.02 19.80 11.35
N GLY A 100 -0.85 19.28 10.45
CA GLY A 100 -1.93 18.34 10.73
C GLY A 100 -1.48 16.88 10.55
N THR A 101 -2.37 15.94 10.89
CA THR A 101 -2.12 14.49 10.71
C THR A 101 -2.99 13.96 9.59
N ASP A 102 -2.36 13.35 8.58
CA ASP A 102 -3.07 12.58 7.55
C ASP A 102 -3.56 11.26 8.15
N TYR A 103 -4.74 10.80 7.72
CA TYR A 103 -5.29 9.50 8.08
C TYR A 103 -5.58 8.68 6.81
N ALA A 104 -5.46 7.36 6.90
CA ALA A 104 -5.79 6.45 5.82
C ALA A 104 -6.64 5.27 6.32
N PRO A 105 -7.62 4.80 5.54
CA PRO A 105 -8.28 3.54 5.83
C PRO A 105 -7.34 2.36 5.53
N ILE A 106 -7.40 1.35 6.39
CA ILE A 106 -6.69 0.07 6.27
C ILE A 106 -7.68 -1.07 6.48
N ALA A 107 -7.45 -2.21 5.80
CA ALA A 107 -8.05 -3.49 6.13
C ALA A 107 -7.21 -4.18 7.21
N VAL A 108 -7.86 -4.68 8.27
CA VAL A 108 -7.23 -5.43 9.35
C VAL A 108 -7.22 -6.92 8.98
N PHE A 109 -6.04 -7.55 9.03
CA PHE A 109 -5.87 -8.96 8.67
C PHE A 109 -5.61 -9.89 9.86
N GLY A 110 -5.28 -9.37 11.03
CA GLY A 110 -5.09 -10.17 12.25
C GLY A 110 -5.23 -9.33 13.51
N LEU A 111 -5.20 -10.00 14.67
CA LEU A 111 -5.40 -9.39 15.99
C LEU A 111 -4.11 -9.35 16.82
N SER A 112 -2.95 -9.58 16.22
CA SER A 112 -1.63 -9.38 16.86
C SER A 112 -0.53 -9.04 15.84
N PRO A 113 0.57 -8.40 16.27
CA PRO A 113 1.73 -8.17 15.42
C PRO A 113 2.24 -9.47 14.79
N GLY A 114 2.54 -9.44 13.49
CA GLY A 114 3.03 -10.62 12.76
C GLY A 114 1.96 -11.67 12.43
N GLU A 115 0.66 -11.37 12.59
CA GLU A 115 -0.44 -12.28 12.25
C GLU A 115 -1.26 -11.79 11.05
N ASN A 116 -1.41 -12.66 10.05
CA ASN A 116 -2.44 -12.58 9.02
C ASN A 116 -3.34 -13.84 9.06
N LEU A 117 -4.64 -13.63 9.27
CA LEU A 117 -5.68 -14.68 9.36
C LEU A 117 -6.37 -14.93 8.00
N TYR A 118 -6.18 -14.05 7.02
CA TYR A 118 -6.63 -14.26 5.64
C TYR A 118 -5.68 -15.14 4.83
N VAL A 119 -4.42 -15.29 5.23
CA VAL A 119 -3.50 -16.27 4.62
C VAL A 119 -3.67 -17.62 5.32
N GLN A 120 -4.11 -18.64 4.58
CA GLN A 120 -4.21 -20.04 5.01
C GLN A 120 -3.55 -20.94 3.97
N GLU A 121 -2.52 -21.69 4.36
CA GLU A 121 -1.76 -22.58 3.45
C GLU A 121 -1.24 -21.87 2.18
N GLY A 122 -0.86 -20.60 2.31
CA GLY A 122 -0.47 -19.73 1.20
C GLY A 122 -1.62 -19.23 0.32
N ARG A 123 -2.86 -19.69 0.52
CA ARG A 123 -4.04 -19.17 -0.17
C ARG A 123 -4.64 -18.00 0.60
N TRP A 124 -5.40 -17.16 -0.11
CA TRP A 124 -6.18 -16.08 0.48
C TRP A 124 -7.60 -16.56 0.79
N ARG A 125 -8.11 -16.27 2.00
CA ARG A 125 -9.37 -16.81 2.54
C ARG A 125 -10.63 -16.08 2.06
N SER A 126 -10.52 -14.83 1.63
CA SER A 126 -11.63 -14.04 1.08
C SER A 126 -11.74 -14.16 -0.45
N HIS A 127 -12.95 -13.95 -0.98
CA HIS A 127 -13.23 -13.93 -2.41
C HIS A 127 -12.70 -12.69 -3.15
N ARG A 128 -12.39 -11.59 -2.45
CA ARG A 128 -11.90 -10.33 -3.01
C ARG A 128 -10.52 -10.02 -2.48
N LEU A 129 -9.55 -9.74 -3.33
CA LEU A 129 -8.27 -9.16 -2.92
C LEU A 129 -8.42 -7.62 -2.76
N PRO A 130 -7.73 -7.00 -1.78
CA PRO A 130 -7.48 -5.56 -1.80
C PRO A 130 -6.84 -5.11 -3.13
N LEU A 131 -7.14 -3.91 -3.61
CA LEU A 131 -6.64 -3.42 -4.91
C LEU A 131 -5.11 -3.39 -4.98
N LEU A 132 -4.44 -3.04 -3.89
CA LEU A 132 -2.98 -3.09 -3.78
C LEU A 132 -2.43 -4.52 -3.95
N MET A 133 -3.15 -5.54 -3.47
CA MET A 133 -2.78 -6.95 -3.71
C MET A 133 -3.16 -7.37 -5.13
N ALA A 134 -4.25 -6.86 -5.68
CA ALA A 134 -4.64 -7.14 -7.07
C ALA A 134 -3.66 -6.58 -8.12
N SER A 135 -2.90 -5.52 -7.79
CA SER A 135 -1.84 -5.00 -8.66
C SER A 135 -0.53 -5.80 -8.61
N TYR A 136 -0.29 -6.60 -7.56
CA TYR A 136 0.92 -7.42 -7.43
C TYR A 136 1.03 -8.44 -8.59
N PRO A 137 2.19 -8.61 -9.24
CA PRO A 137 3.54 -8.21 -8.82
C PRO A 137 3.97 -6.78 -9.19
N PHE A 138 3.07 -5.94 -9.71
CA PHE A 138 3.40 -4.62 -10.23
C PHE A 138 3.13 -3.47 -9.25
N ALA A 139 3.95 -2.43 -9.41
CA ALA A 139 3.87 -1.17 -8.67
C ALA A 139 4.19 0.01 -9.60
N ILE A 140 3.99 1.23 -9.11
CA ILE A 140 4.54 2.45 -9.73
C ILE A 140 5.61 3.06 -8.80
N ALA A 141 6.74 3.46 -9.36
CA ALA A 141 7.68 4.38 -8.73
C ALA A 141 7.50 5.79 -9.32
N ARG A 142 7.67 6.84 -8.50
CA ARG A 142 7.61 8.22 -8.98
C ARG A 142 9.02 8.80 -9.11
N GLY A 143 9.44 9.06 -10.35
CA GLY A 143 10.70 9.74 -10.64
C GLY A 143 10.70 11.21 -10.19
N GLU A 144 11.89 11.79 -10.01
CA GLU A 144 12.07 13.16 -9.52
C GLU A 144 11.37 14.21 -10.41
N ASN A 145 11.26 13.94 -11.73
CA ASN A 145 10.58 14.79 -12.71
C ASN A 145 9.05 14.62 -12.72
N GLY A 146 8.47 13.85 -11.79
CA GLY A 146 7.05 13.51 -11.75
C GLY A 146 6.60 12.46 -12.75
N GLN A 147 7.51 11.91 -13.55
CA GLN A 147 7.26 10.76 -14.42
C GLN A 147 7.05 9.49 -13.57
N PHE A 148 6.10 8.65 -13.98
CA PHE A 148 5.90 7.33 -13.39
C PHE A 148 6.72 6.27 -14.13
N ALA A 149 7.28 5.33 -13.38
CA ALA A 149 7.87 4.12 -13.91
C ALA A 149 7.10 2.92 -13.36
N VAL A 150 6.65 2.02 -14.24
CA VAL A 150 6.11 0.72 -13.82
C VAL A 150 7.27 -0.10 -13.26
N CYS A 151 7.08 -0.62 -12.06
CA CYS A 151 7.98 -1.56 -11.41
C CYS A 151 7.34 -2.93 -11.32
N ILE A 152 8.17 -3.96 -11.23
CA ILE A 152 7.76 -5.35 -10.99
C ILE A 152 8.60 -5.93 -9.83
N ASP A 153 7.99 -6.74 -8.97
CA ASP A 153 8.73 -7.48 -7.93
C ASP A 153 9.53 -8.62 -8.57
N SER A 154 10.85 -8.43 -8.72
CA SER A 154 11.76 -9.44 -9.28
C SER A 154 11.83 -10.71 -8.43
N ALA A 155 11.36 -10.69 -7.18
CA ALA A 155 11.23 -11.88 -6.35
C ALA A 155 9.90 -12.62 -6.54
N TYR A 156 9.09 -12.27 -7.54
CA TYR A 156 7.83 -12.98 -7.81
C TYR A 156 8.07 -14.33 -8.52
N GLU A 157 7.63 -15.41 -7.88
CA GLU A 157 7.76 -16.80 -8.36
C GLU A 157 6.88 -17.13 -9.59
N GLY A 158 6.10 -16.18 -10.08
CA GLY A 158 5.37 -16.27 -11.35
C GLY A 158 6.07 -15.59 -12.52
N LEU A 159 7.30 -15.06 -12.36
CA LEU A 159 8.12 -14.60 -13.47
C LEU A 159 8.83 -15.78 -14.14
N SER A 160 8.85 -15.77 -15.48
CA SER A 160 9.62 -16.74 -16.27
C SER A 160 10.27 -16.07 -17.48
N GLU A 161 11.42 -16.61 -17.91
CA GLU A 161 12.12 -16.20 -19.12
C GLU A 161 11.80 -17.13 -20.29
N GLY A 162 11.68 -16.59 -21.50
CA GLY A 162 11.62 -17.37 -22.73
C GLY A 162 10.23 -17.93 -23.08
N GLY A 163 9.16 -17.38 -22.51
CA GLY A 163 7.80 -17.82 -22.79
C GLY A 163 7.29 -17.43 -24.19
N ASP A 164 6.80 -18.41 -24.93
CA ASP A 164 5.95 -18.26 -26.12
C ASP A 164 4.53 -17.73 -25.80
N GLY A 165 4.24 -17.48 -24.52
CA GLY A 165 2.92 -17.13 -23.97
C GLY A 165 2.23 -18.29 -23.24
N SER A 166 2.69 -19.53 -23.38
CA SER A 166 2.04 -20.72 -22.80
C SER A 166 2.06 -20.79 -21.26
N GLN A 167 2.92 -20.00 -20.59
CA GLN A 167 3.10 -20.02 -19.13
C GLN A 167 2.81 -18.67 -18.43
N GLY A 168 2.35 -17.65 -19.16
CA GLY A 168 2.03 -16.35 -18.59
C GLY A 168 1.96 -15.22 -19.62
N GLU A 169 1.50 -14.05 -19.18
CA GLU A 169 1.34 -12.87 -20.03
C GLU A 169 2.69 -12.19 -20.28
N ARG A 170 3.03 -11.95 -21.56
CA ARG A 170 4.29 -11.29 -21.94
C ARG A 170 4.22 -9.79 -21.68
N LEU A 171 5.31 -9.21 -21.16
CA LEU A 171 5.41 -7.75 -20.98
C LEU A 171 5.63 -6.99 -22.30
N PHE A 172 6.35 -7.59 -23.25
CA PHE A 172 6.67 -6.98 -24.54
C PHE A 172 6.36 -7.92 -25.71
N ASP A 173 5.91 -7.32 -26.82
CA ASP A 173 5.64 -8.01 -28.10
C ASP A 173 6.91 -8.37 -28.87
N ASP A 174 6.82 -8.95 -30.06
CA ASP A 174 8.00 -9.34 -30.86
C ASP A 174 8.76 -8.15 -31.48
N GLN A 175 8.18 -6.94 -31.47
CA GLN A 175 8.77 -5.73 -32.07
C GLN A 175 9.54 -4.85 -31.07
N GLY A 176 9.33 -5.04 -29.77
CA GLY A 176 9.99 -4.26 -28.69
C GLY A 176 9.02 -3.40 -27.89
N GLN A 177 7.73 -3.42 -28.23
CA GLN A 177 6.73 -2.52 -27.66
C GLN A 177 6.01 -3.18 -26.47
N PRO A 178 5.50 -2.39 -25.51
CA PRO A 178 4.65 -2.90 -24.45
C PRO A 178 3.45 -3.66 -25.02
N SER A 179 3.20 -4.86 -24.49
CA SER A 179 2.09 -5.71 -24.92
C SER A 179 0.72 -5.08 -24.59
N ALA A 180 -0.36 -5.72 -25.04
CA ALA A 180 -1.71 -5.34 -24.59
C ALA A 180 -1.84 -5.45 -23.05
N PHE A 181 -1.32 -6.53 -22.47
CA PHE A 181 -1.27 -6.75 -21.02
C PHE A 181 -0.47 -5.67 -20.29
N ALA A 182 0.75 -5.35 -20.73
CA ALA A 182 1.57 -4.33 -20.07
C ALA A 182 0.94 -2.92 -20.12
N ARG A 183 0.24 -2.59 -21.21
CA ARG A 183 -0.52 -1.34 -21.32
C ARG A 183 -1.74 -1.31 -20.38
N GLN A 184 -2.45 -2.43 -20.26
CA GLN A 184 -3.56 -2.56 -19.30
C GLN A 184 -3.07 -2.36 -17.86
N VAL A 185 -2.04 -3.11 -17.46
CA VAL A 185 -1.38 -3.00 -16.14
C VAL A 185 -0.94 -1.56 -15.86
N THR A 186 -0.38 -0.86 -16.84
CA THR A 186 0.01 0.56 -16.68
C THR A 186 -1.19 1.44 -16.35
N GLY A 187 -2.30 1.31 -17.09
CA GLY A 187 -3.53 2.06 -16.84
C GLY A 187 -4.19 1.73 -15.49
N ASP A 188 -4.20 0.46 -15.09
CA ASP A 188 -4.73 0.02 -13.80
C ASP A 188 -3.94 0.63 -12.63
N LEU A 189 -2.60 0.69 -12.75
CA LEU A 189 -1.73 1.31 -11.75
C LEU A 189 -1.87 2.83 -11.70
N GLU A 190 -2.08 3.50 -12.84
CA GLU A 190 -2.37 4.95 -12.88
C GLU A 190 -3.73 5.26 -12.22
N GLN A 191 -4.74 4.42 -12.45
CA GLN A 191 -6.04 4.53 -11.78
C GLN A 191 -5.91 4.31 -10.26
N LEU A 192 -5.10 3.34 -9.84
CA LEU A 192 -4.84 3.03 -8.43
C LEU A 192 -4.12 4.20 -7.71
N GLU A 193 -3.09 4.80 -8.32
CA GLU A 193 -2.44 6.00 -7.76
C GLU A 193 -3.42 7.19 -7.66
N SER A 194 -4.30 7.39 -8.66
CA SER A 194 -5.36 8.40 -8.59
C SER A 194 -6.30 8.17 -7.39
N GLN A 195 -6.74 6.92 -7.19
CA GLN A 195 -7.56 6.54 -6.03
C GLN A 195 -6.83 6.72 -4.70
N ILE A 196 -5.53 6.42 -4.63
CA ILE A 196 -4.69 6.68 -3.45
C ILE A 196 -4.66 8.19 -3.14
N GLN A 197 -4.45 9.05 -4.14
CA GLN A 197 -4.45 10.51 -3.93
C GLN A 197 -5.81 11.05 -3.48
N SER A 198 -6.92 10.57 -4.07
CA SER A 198 -8.27 10.89 -3.60
C SER A 198 -8.52 10.43 -2.17
N THR A 199 -8.00 9.26 -1.79
CA THR A 199 -8.13 8.71 -0.44
C THR A 199 -7.39 9.57 0.60
N ARG A 200 -6.22 10.13 0.27
CA ARG A 200 -5.52 11.11 1.15
C ARG A 200 -6.34 12.39 1.36
N ALA A 201 -7.02 12.88 0.32
CA ALA A 201 -7.93 14.02 0.46
C ALA A 201 -9.11 13.72 1.39
N ILE A 202 -9.67 12.51 1.30
CA ILE A 202 -10.75 12.04 2.18
C ILE A 202 -10.26 11.93 3.64
N GLY A 203 -9.08 11.33 3.86
CA GLY A 203 -8.49 11.21 5.19
C GLY A 203 -8.29 12.56 5.89
N ARG A 204 -7.78 13.56 5.16
CA ARG A 204 -7.70 14.94 5.64
C ARG A 204 -9.06 15.51 5.96
N ARG A 205 -10.07 15.31 5.11
CA ARG A 205 -11.43 15.84 5.34
C ARG A 205 -12.06 15.29 6.62
N LEU A 206 -11.87 13.99 6.91
CA LEU A 206 -12.32 13.38 8.15
C LEU A 206 -11.59 13.94 9.40
N ALA A 207 -10.31 14.29 9.26
CA ALA A 207 -9.52 14.92 10.31
C ALA A 207 -9.91 16.40 10.55
N GLU A 208 -10.11 17.18 9.48
CA GLU A 208 -10.59 18.58 9.52
C GLU A 208 -11.95 18.70 10.23
N LEU A 209 -12.86 17.76 9.97
CA LEU A 209 -14.17 17.68 10.61
C LEU A 209 -14.11 17.10 12.05
N GLY A 210 -12.92 16.73 12.53
CA GLY A 210 -12.70 16.17 13.87
C GLY A 210 -13.38 14.82 14.10
N LEU A 211 -13.81 14.13 13.04
CA LEU A 211 -14.68 12.94 13.09
C LEU A 211 -13.97 11.68 13.59
N LEU A 212 -12.64 11.61 13.48
CA LEU A 212 -11.88 10.44 13.88
C LEU A 212 -11.60 10.46 15.40
N ALA A 213 -11.92 9.36 16.07
CA ALA A 213 -11.62 9.11 17.46
C ALA A 213 -10.77 7.84 17.60
N GLU A 214 -9.74 7.88 18.44
CA GLU A 214 -8.93 6.71 18.77
C GLU A 214 -9.78 5.68 19.52
N LYS A 215 -9.62 4.39 19.18
CA LYS A 215 -10.41 3.29 19.75
C LYS A 215 -9.55 2.06 19.96
N ARG A 216 -10.13 1.10 20.68
CA ARG A 216 -9.58 -0.21 20.99
C ARG A 216 -10.67 -1.25 20.77
N PHE A 217 -10.26 -2.44 20.31
CA PHE A 217 -11.09 -3.63 20.23
C PHE A 217 -10.58 -4.66 21.25
N ASP A 218 -11.48 -5.16 22.10
CA ASP A 218 -11.20 -6.20 23.08
C ASP A 218 -11.97 -7.48 22.75
N GLY A 219 -11.24 -8.58 22.64
CA GLY A 219 -11.75 -9.94 22.42
C GLY A 219 -11.39 -10.88 23.57
N THR A 220 -12.14 -11.98 23.69
CA THR A 220 -11.82 -13.09 24.59
C THR A 220 -11.90 -14.39 23.80
N MET A 221 -10.82 -15.18 23.86
CA MET A 221 -10.67 -16.47 23.22
C MET A 221 -11.43 -17.57 24.00
N PRO A 222 -11.71 -18.75 23.40
CA PRO A 222 -12.43 -19.82 24.09
C PRO A 222 -11.75 -20.37 25.36
N ASP A 223 -10.42 -20.28 25.44
CA ASP A 223 -9.61 -20.63 26.60
C ASP A 223 -9.60 -19.54 27.70
N GLY A 224 -10.28 -18.41 27.48
CA GLY A 224 -10.32 -17.25 28.35
C GLY A 224 -9.22 -16.21 28.10
N ALA A 225 -8.25 -16.47 27.20
CA ALA A 225 -7.19 -15.52 26.88
C ALA A 225 -7.76 -14.22 26.29
N LYS A 226 -7.18 -13.09 26.68
CA LYS A 226 -7.59 -11.76 26.19
C LYS A 226 -6.79 -11.36 24.97
N VAL A 227 -7.48 -10.79 23.99
CA VAL A 227 -6.89 -10.22 22.77
C VAL A 227 -7.30 -8.75 22.71
N SER A 228 -6.33 -7.87 22.46
CA SER A 228 -6.57 -6.43 22.33
C SER A 228 -5.93 -5.93 21.04
N VAL A 229 -6.64 -5.09 20.31
CA VAL A 229 -6.12 -4.32 19.17
C VAL A 229 -6.37 -2.84 19.47
N ASP A 230 -5.36 -2.01 19.34
CA ASP A 230 -5.39 -0.56 19.57
C ASP A 230 -4.58 0.17 18.48
N GLY A 231 -4.31 1.46 18.66
CA GLY A 231 -3.57 2.29 17.69
C GLY A 231 -4.35 2.65 16.42
N PHE A 232 -5.67 2.40 16.39
CA PHE A 232 -6.55 2.71 15.28
C PHE A 232 -7.66 3.69 15.65
N PHE A 233 -8.27 4.26 14.62
CA PHE A 233 -9.28 5.31 14.68
C PHE A 233 -10.57 4.83 14.02
N MET A 234 -11.70 5.24 14.59
CA MET A 234 -13.03 5.03 14.01
C MET A 234 -13.72 6.38 13.84
N VAL A 235 -14.68 6.44 12.92
CA VAL A 235 -15.55 7.60 12.76
C VAL A 235 -16.52 7.66 13.94
N ASP A 236 -16.55 8.79 14.63
CA ASP A 236 -17.41 9.04 15.78
C ASP A 236 -18.82 9.45 15.33
N GLU A 237 -19.80 8.61 15.66
CA GLU A 237 -21.19 8.74 15.19
C GLU A 237 -21.87 10.00 15.75
N GLU A 238 -21.59 10.37 17.00
CA GLU A 238 -22.20 11.55 17.64
C GLU A 238 -21.63 12.84 17.06
N LYS A 239 -20.32 12.88 16.77
CA LYS A 239 -19.73 14.00 16.02
C LYS A 239 -20.28 14.10 14.61
N LEU A 240 -20.56 12.98 13.93
CA LEU A 240 -21.18 13.00 12.61
C LEU A 240 -22.60 13.58 12.68
N LYS A 241 -23.43 13.13 13.63
CA LYS A 241 -24.79 13.65 13.86
C LYS A 241 -24.82 15.14 14.20
N ALA A 242 -23.76 15.65 14.84
CA ALA A 242 -23.62 17.05 15.20
C ALA A 242 -23.11 17.97 14.07
N LEU A 243 -22.79 17.44 12.88
CA LEU A 243 -22.38 18.26 11.74
C LEU A 243 -23.56 19.06 11.17
N PRO A 244 -23.32 20.28 10.63
CA PRO A 244 -24.35 21.02 9.90
C PRO A 244 -24.87 20.27 8.66
N ASP A 245 -26.16 20.41 8.36
CA ASP A 245 -26.83 19.80 7.18
C ASP A 245 -26.07 20.01 5.87
N ALA A 246 -25.50 21.20 5.67
CA ALA A 246 -24.70 21.52 4.47
C ALA A 246 -23.44 20.65 4.36
N THR A 247 -22.80 20.32 5.48
CA THR A 247 -21.65 19.41 5.54
C THR A 247 -22.09 17.96 5.34
N ILE A 248 -23.22 17.53 5.91
CA ILE A 248 -23.78 16.19 5.64
C ILE A 248 -24.09 16.03 4.14
N LEU A 249 -24.68 17.04 3.50
CA LEU A 249 -24.95 17.05 2.07
C LEU A 249 -23.67 17.04 1.21
N GLU A 250 -22.60 17.72 1.65
CA GLU A 250 -21.26 17.61 1.04
C GLU A 250 -20.74 16.17 1.13
N LEU A 251 -20.74 15.56 2.33
CA LEU A 251 -20.24 14.19 2.56
C LEU A 251 -21.02 13.15 1.75
N GLN A 252 -22.34 13.34 1.55
CA GLN A 252 -23.14 12.46 0.69
C GLN A 252 -22.79 12.64 -0.79
N ARG A 253 -22.70 13.89 -1.28
CA ARG A 253 -22.40 14.19 -2.71
C ARG A 253 -21.00 13.78 -3.15
N THR A 254 -20.05 13.83 -2.22
CA THR A 254 -18.65 13.42 -2.42
C THR A 254 -18.40 11.94 -2.17
N GLY A 255 -19.41 11.21 -1.67
CA GLY A 255 -19.31 9.78 -1.36
C GLY A 255 -18.61 9.44 -0.04
N LEU A 256 -18.13 10.42 0.72
CA LEU A 256 -17.52 10.19 2.03
C LEU A 256 -18.50 9.52 3.00
N LEU A 257 -19.81 9.84 2.95
CA LEU A 257 -20.79 9.20 3.81
C LEU A 257 -20.94 7.70 3.53
N HIS A 258 -20.79 7.27 2.27
CA HIS A 258 -20.76 5.85 1.93
C HIS A 258 -19.53 5.14 2.50
N LEU A 259 -18.35 5.79 2.49
CA LEU A 259 -17.14 5.27 3.15
C LEU A 259 -17.34 5.12 4.66
N ILE A 260 -17.97 6.10 5.31
CA ILE A 260 -18.25 6.07 6.75
C ILE A 260 -19.16 4.88 7.11
N HIS A 261 -20.24 4.66 6.36
CA HIS A 261 -21.11 3.50 6.57
C HIS A 261 -20.42 2.18 6.25
N ALA A 262 -19.63 2.10 5.19
CA ALA A 262 -18.82 0.93 4.87
C ALA A 262 -17.87 0.60 6.02
N HIS A 263 -17.15 1.59 6.55
CA HIS A 263 -16.31 1.46 7.75
C HIS A 263 -17.09 0.85 8.93
N TRP A 264 -18.24 1.42 9.32
CA TRP A 264 -18.98 0.90 10.48
C TRP A 264 -19.53 -0.52 10.27
N ILE A 265 -20.09 -0.82 9.09
CA ILE A 265 -20.59 -2.17 8.76
C ILE A 265 -19.44 -3.19 8.84
N SER A 266 -18.27 -2.81 8.33
CA SER A 266 -17.09 -3.67 8.26
C SER A 266 -16.58 -4.15 9.63
N LEU A 267 -16.83 -3.38 10.70
CA LEU A 267 -16.37 -3.72 12.06
C LEU A 267 -16.91 -5.06 12.57
N GLY A 268 -18.02 -5.55 12.02
CA GLY A 268 -18.53 -6.90 12.30
C GLY A 268 -17.50 -8.00 12.05
N HIS A 269 -16.61 -7.81 11.06
CA HIS A 269 -15.55 -8.76 10.72
C HIS A 269 -14.46 -8.87 11.80
N MET A 270 -14.35 -7.93 12.75
CA MET A 270 -13.43 -8.11 13.90
C MET A 270 -13.76 -9.38 14.71
N ARG A 271 -15.04 -9.74 14.78
CA ARG A 271 -15.49 -10.99 15.40
C ARG A 271 -15.14 -12.22 14.56
N THR A 272 -15.19 -12.10 13.23
CA THR A 272 -14.75 -13.13 12.29
C THR A 272 -13.25 -13.42 12.46
N LEU A 273 -12.41 -12.40 12.62
CA LEU A 273 -10.99 -12.57 12.93
C LEU A 273 -10.78 -13.29 14.26
N LEU A 274 -11.53 -12.94 15.31
CA LEU A 274 -11.42 -13.61 16.61
C LEU A 274 -11.78 -15.11 16.51
N MET A 275 -12.80 -15.43 15.73
CA MET A 275 -13.20 -16.82 15.43
C MET A 275 -12.12 -17.56 14.65
N TRP A 276 -11.58 -16.98 13.57
CA TRP A 276 -10.51 -17.60 12.77
C TRP A 276 -9.20 -17.79 13.53
N ARG A 277 -8.90 -16.91 14.48
CA ARG A 277 -7.77 -17.09 15.40
C ARG A 277 -8.00 -18.25 16.35
N ALA A 278 -9.22 -18.43 16.84
CA ALA A 278 -9.57 -19.57 17.69
C ALA A 278 -9.52 -20.89 16.90
N GLU A 279 -10.01 -20.91 15.66
CA GLU A 279 -9.88 -22.06 14.73
C GLU A 279 -8.40 -22.45 14.51
N ARG A 280 -7.49 -21.47 14.40
CA ARG A 280 -6.05 -21.70 14.20
C ARG A 280 -5.31 -22.18 15.45
N ALA A 281 -5.90 -22.01 16.64
CA ALA A 281 -5.28 -22.34 17.92
C ALA A 281 -5.77 -23.69 18.51
N ALA A 282 -6.75 -24.33 17.86
CA ALA A 282 -7.32 -25.62 18.24
C ALA A 282 -6.65 -26.80 17.50
#